data_AF-A0A848ZSH1-F1
#
_entry.id   AF-A0A848ZSH1-F1
#
_cell.length_a   1.000
_cell.length_b   1.000
_cell.length_c   1.000
_cell.angle_alpha   90.00
_cell.angle_beta   90.00
_cell.angle_gamma   90.00
#
_symmetry.space_group_name_H-M   'P 1'
#
loop_
_entity.id
_entity.type
_entity.pdbx_description
1 polymer ?
#
loop_
_entity_poly.entity_id
_entity_poly.type
_entity_poly.pdbx_seq_one_letter_code
_entity_poly.pdbx_strand_id
1 'polypeptide(L)'
;DLDESGHLDRTLIILASEFSRDAIMEGRPGEPVKDQVDQPDIIEDEKFYGMHRHFTDGSSILMWGGGVKKGLVYGKTADERPCSSIENPVVIDEVHQSVYHALGIHPETNYTIEGRPFYTTPDGKGKPILDLFGEKINT
;
A
#
# COMPACT_ATOMS: atom_id res chain seq x y z
N ASP A 1 -16.48 -16.88 9.45
CA ASP A 1 -17.22 -15.71 9.99
C ASP A 1 -17.77 -14.77 8.91
N LEU A 2 -17.02 -13.83 8.32
CA LEU A 2 -17.57 -12.87 7.34
C LEU A 2 -18.05 -13.50 6.01
N ASP A 3 -17.33 -14.51 5.53
CA ASP A 3 -17.73 -15.25 4.31
C ASP A 3 -18.97 -16.11 4.59
N GLU A 4 -18.93 -16.87 5.69
CA GLU A 4 -20.04 -17.72 6.14
C GLU A 4 -21.33 -16.94 6.44
N SER A 5 -21.22 -15.69 6.93
CA SER A 5 -22.36 -14.81 7.19
C SER A 5 -22.82 -14.01 5.96
N GLY A 6 -22.16 -14.16 4.80
CA GLY A 6 -22.52 -13.45 3.56
C GLY A 6 -22.25 -11.95 3.63
N HIS A 7 -21.24 -11.52 4.38
CA HIS A 7 -20.87 -10.11 4.56
C HIS A 7 -19.56 -9.72 3.92
N LEU A 8 -18.75 -10.70 3.50
CA LEU A 8 -17.43 -10.44 2.91
C LEU A 8 -17.48 -9.52 1.69
N ASP A 9 -18.47 -9.65 0.81
CA ASP A 9 -18.57 -8.84 -0.41
C ASP A 9 -18.88 -7.35 -0.14
N ARG A 10 -19.38 -7.02 1.05
CA ARG A 10 -19.66 -5.64 1.49
C ARG A 10 -18.69 -5.12 2.56
N THR A 11 -17.68 -5.92 2.90
CA THR A 11 -16.68 -5.57 3.92
C THR A 11 -15.30 -5.62 3.29
N LEU A 12 -14.71 -4.46 3.04
CA LEU A 12 -13.32 -4.36 2.65
C LEU A 12 -12.44 -4.55 3.89
N ILE A 13 -11.53 -5.51 3.83
CA ILE A 13 -10.54 -5.77 4.88
C ILE A 13 -9.16 -5.43 4.33
N ILE A 14 -8.40 -4.69 5.13
CA ILE A 14 -7.06 -4.22 4.79
C ILE A 14 -6.16 -4.64 5.95
N LEU A 15 -5.14 -5.43 5.64
CA LEU A 15 -4.04 -5.72 6.53
C LEU A 15 -2.79 -5.05 5.96
N ALA A 16 -2.27 -4.08 6.71
CA ALA A 16 -1.07 -3.34 6.37
C ALA A 16 -0.15 -3.27 7.59
N SER A 17 1.14 -3.22 7.36
CA SER A 17 2.13 -2.92 8.39
C SER A 17 2.39 -1.41 8.45
N GLU A 18 2.69 -0.90 9.64
CA GLU A 18 3.14 0.48 9.83
C GLU A 18 4.53 0.71 9.22
N PHE A 19 5.39 -0.31 9.30
CA PHE A 19 6.75 -0.31 8.79
C PHE A 19 6.85 -1.23 7.58
N SER A 20 7.73 -0.86 6.67
CA SER A 20 7.90 -1.56 5.40
C SER A 20 8.95 -2.68 5.51
N ARG A 21 9.41 -3.24 4.39
CA ARG A 21 10.42 -4.31 4.41
C ARG A 21 11.75 -3.76 4.96
N ASP A 22 12.56 -4.65 5.54
CA ASP A 22 13.91 -4.32 6.00
C ASP A 22 14.69 -3.54 4.92
N ALA A 23 15.27 -2.42 5.33
CA ALA A 23 16.24 -1.70 4.52
C ALA A 23 17.53 -1.53 5.30
N ILE A 24 18.62 -1.83 4.60
CA ILE A 24 20.00 -1.53 5.02
C ILE A 24 20.10 -0.07 5.50
N MET A 25 19.35 0.84 4.89
CA MET A 25 19.54 2.27 5.07
C MET A 25 18.47 2.92 5.96
N GLU A 26 18.89 3.53 7.07
CA GLU A 26 18.17 4.70 7.59
C GLU A 26 18.35 5.83 6.57
N GLY A 27 17.26 6.42 6.08
CA GLY A 27 17.31 7.57 5.16
C GLY A 27 16.57 7.35 3.83
N ARG A 28 16.68 8.33 2.92
CA ARG A 28 16.13 8.26 1.55
C ARG A 28 17.16 7.64 0.62
N PRO A 29 16.77 6.85 -0.40
CA PRO A 29 17.68 6.38 -1.44
C PRO A 29 18.59 7.52 -1.94
N GLY A 30 19.91 7.37 -1.79
CA GLY A 30 20.92 8.39 -2.14
C GLY A 30 21.48 9.22 -0.99
N GLU A 31 20.93 9.13 0.23
CA GLU A 31 21.38 9.88 1.42
C GLU A 31 21.80 8.91 2.55
N PRO A 32 23.09 8.50 2.62
CA PRO A 32 23.54 7.50 3.58
C PRO A 32 23.67 8.04 5.01
N VAL A 33 23.14 7.31 5.99
CA VAL A 33 23.39 7.55 7.42
C VAL A 33 24.72 6.92 7.84
N LYS A 34 25.51 7.65 8.62
CA LYS A 34 26.80 7.18 9.15
C LYS A 34 26.59 6.06 10.18
N ASP A 35 27.51 5.11 10.25
CA ASP A 35 27.55 3.98 11.21
C ASP A 35 26.53 2.85 10.99
N GLN A 36 26.31 2.44 9.73
CA GLN A 36 25.52 1.25 9.40
C GLN A 36 26.31 -0.05 9.56
N VAL A 37 25.63 -1.08 10.08
CA VAL A 37 26.13 -2.46 10.13
C VAL A 37 26.17 -3.00 8.70
N ASP A 38 27.25 -3.69 8.33
CA ASP A 38 27.35 -4.36 7.03
C ASP A 38 26.34 -5.49 6.92
N GLN A 39 25.69 -5.59 5.76
CA GLN A 39 24.46 -6.33 5.57
C GLN A 39 24.46 -6.90 4.14
N PRO A 40 24.19 -8.21 3.95
CA PRO A 40 24.26 -8.81 2.61
C PRO A 40 23.18 -8.26 1.67
N ASP A 41 23.47 -8.16 0.38
CA ASP A 41 22.48 -7.65 -0.59
C ASP A 41 21.22 -8.54 -0.68
N ILE A 42 21.39 -9.85 -0.48
CA ILE A 42 20.33 -10.85 -0.51
C ILE A 42 20.04 -11.35 0.90
N ILE A 43 18.75 -11.42 1.26
CA ILE A 43 18.28 -11.88 2.57
C ILE A 43 18.10 -13.41 2.52
N GLU A 44 19.08 -14.16 3.03
CA GLU A 44 19.06 -15.63 3.04
C GLU A 44 18.86 -16.25 4.44
N ASP A 45 18.85 -15.44 5.51
CA ASP A 45 18.81 -15.90 6.90
C ASP A 45 17.84 -15.05 7.73
N GLU A 46 17.07 -15.70 8.61
CA GLU A 46 16.06 -15.07 9.48
C GLU A 46 16.62 -13.93 10.34
N LYS A 47 17.90 -14.01 10.74
CA LYS A 47 18.56 -12.97 11.55
C LYS A 47 18.64 -11.61 10.87
N PHE A 48 18.45 -11.56 9.55
CA PHE A 48 18.47 -10.33 8.76
C PHE A 48 17.07 -9.69 8.65
N TYR A 49 16.01 -10.31 9.18
CA TYR A 49 14.67 -9.73 9.26
C TYR A 49 14.45 -8.97 10.59
N GLY A 50 13.43 -8.09 10.63
CA GLY A 50 12.98 -7.46 11.87
C GLY A 50 13.79 -6.23 12.30
N MET A 51 14.59 -5.63 11.42
CA MET A 51 15.18 -4.33 11.69
C MET A 51 14.08 -3.26 11.74
N HIS A 52 13.96 -2.57 12.87
CA HIS A 52 12.96 -1.52 13.08
C HIS A 52 13.44 -0.22 12.43
N ARG A 53 13.38 -0.14 11.10
CA ARG A 53 13.72 1.08 10.34
C ARG A 53 12.56 1.50 9.43
N HIS A 54 12.40 2.81 9.26
CA HIS A 54 11.39 3.39 8.38
C HIS A 54 11.90 3.43 6.95
N PHE A 55 11.70 2.35 6.20
CA PHE A 55 11.98 2.34 4.77
C PHE A 55 10.75 2.77 3.97
N THR A 56 10.93 3.58 2.93
CA THR A 56 9.80 4.17 2.20
C THR A 56 9.63 3.62 0.79
N ASP A 57 10.55 2.78 0.30
CA ASP A 57 10.59 2.40 -1.13
C ASP A 57 9.95 1.03 -1.44
N GLY A 58 9.54 0.27 -0.42
CA GLY A 58 8.91 -1.04 -0.61
C GLY A 58 8.15 -1.55 0.61
N SER A 59 6.82 -1.62 0.49
CA SER A 59 5.89 -2.17 1.49
C SER A 59 4.92 -3.17 0.85
N SER A 60 4.09 -3.84 1.66
CA SER A 60 3.06 -4.75 1.17
C SER A 60 1.76 -4.54 1.94
N ILE A 61 0.65 -4.54 1.22
CA ILE A 61 -0.70 -4.44 1.77
C ILE A 61 -1.51 -5.63 1.27
N LEU A 62 -2.18 -6.32 2.18
CA LEU A 62 -3.12 -7.39 1.85
C LEU A 62 -4.53 -6.83 1.92
N MET A 63 -5.29 -6.96 0.82
CA MET A 63 -6.69 -6.53 0.72
C MET A 63 -7.59 -7.67 0.28
N TRP A 64 -8.78 -7.78 0.88
CA TRP A 64 -9.80 -8.74 0.46
C TRP A 64 -11.21 -8.31 0.89
N GLY A 65 -12.23 -8.93 0.29
CA GLY A 65 -13.62 -8.52 0.46
C GLY A 65 -13.93 -7.20 -0.26
N GLY A 66 -15.14 -6.68 -0.10
CA GLY A 66 -15.53 -5.37 -0.66
C GLY A 66 -15.38 -5.25 -2.20
N GLY A 67 -15.46 -6.35 -2.93
CA GLY A 67 -15.30 -6.38 -4.41
C GLY A 67 -13.86 -6.46 -4.92
N VAL A 68 -12.86 -6.62 -4.04
CA VAL A 68 -11.46 -6.85 -4.45
C VAL A 68 -11.30 -8.22 -5.11
N LYS A 69 -10.54 -8.30 -6.22
CA LYS A 69 -10.25 -9.54 -6.94
C LYS A 69 -9.52 -10.54 -6.04
N LYS A 70 -10.04 -11.77 -6.01
CA LYS A 70 -9.40 -12.89 -5.31
C LYS A 70 -8.18 -13.38 -6.08
N GLY A 71 -7.10 -13.70 -5.37
CA GLY A 71 -5.88 -14.30 -5.95
C GLY A 71 -5.03 -13.36 -6.79
N LEU A 72 -5.25 -12.05 -6.72
CA LEU A 72 -4.45 -11.05 -7.41
C LEU A 72 -3.17 -10.73 -6.61
N VAL A 73 -2.03 -10.77 -7.30
CA VAL A 73 -0.78 -10.15 -6.83
C VAL A 73 -0.54 -8.93 -7.72
N TYR A 74 -0.44 -7.74 -7.12
CA TYR A 74 -0.29 -6.48 -7.85
C TYR A 74 1.04 -5.83 -7.50
N GLY A 75 1.90 -5.71 -8.52
CA GLY A 75 3.26 -5.18 -8.37
C GLY A 75 4.24 -6.15 -7.74
N LYS A 76 5.51 -5.73 -7.70
CA LYS A 76 6.63 -6.52 -7.17
C LYS A 76 7.71 -5.59 -6.60
N THR A 77 8.33 -6.01 -5.50
CA THR A 77 9.58 -5.42 -4.98
C THR A 77 10.79 -6.28 -5.34
N ALA A 78 11.98 -5.66 -5.37
CA ALA A 78 13.23 -6.37 -5.64
C ALA A 78 13.51 -7.44 -4.58
N ASP A 79 14.07 -8.56 -5.03
CA ASP A 79 14.51 -9.66 -4.15
C ASP A 79 15.79 -9.28 -3.38
N GLU A 80 16.57 -8.34 -3.94
CA GLU A 80 17.77 -7.75 -3.35
C GLU A 80 17.46 -6.40 -2.67
N ARG A 81 18.26 -6.07 -1.65
CA ARG A 81 18.22 -4.77 -0.98
C ARG A 81 18.55 -3.65 -1.99
N PRO A 82 17.88 -2.49 -1.91
CA PRO A 82 17.02 -2.04 -0.81
C PRO A 82 15.59 -2.56 -0.87
N CYS A 83 15.24 -3.54 -1.71
CA CYS A 83 13.89 -4.08 -1.85
C CYS A 83 12.87 -3.04 -2.36
N SER A 84 13.31 -2.17 -3.27
CA SER A 84 12.46 -1.14 -3.87
C SER A 84 11.38 -1.75 -4.78
N SER A 85 10.33 -0.98 -5.06
CA SER A 85 9.27 -1.37 -6.00
C SER A 85 9.79 -1.38 -7.44
N ILE A 86 9.68 -2.51 -8.14
CA ILE A 86 10.21 -2.72 -9.51
C ILE A 86 9.13 -2.98 -10.56
N GLU A 87 7.92 -3.35 -10.14
CA GLU A 87 6.77 -3.57 -11.03
C GLU A 87 5.53 -2.92 -10.43
N ASN A 88 4.78 -2.18 -11.26
CA ASN A 88 3.56 -1.46 -10.88
C ASN A 88 3.67 -0.74 -9.51
N PRO A 89 4.63 0.18 -9.35
CA PRO A 89 4.82 0.88 -8.08
C PRO A 89 3.55 1.64 -7.70
N VAL A 90 3.15 1.49 -6.43
CA VAL A 90 1.95 2.11 -5.88
C VAL A 90 2.34 3.17 -4.88
N VAL A 91 1.73 4.35 -5.02
CA VAL A 91 1.85 5.43 -4.02
C VAL A 91 0.63 5.47 -3.10
N ILE A 92 0.81 6.01 -1.89
CA ILE A 92 -0.17 5.86 -0.81
C ILE A 92 -1.51 6.56 -1.10
N ASP A 93 -1.51 7.63 -1.88
CA ASP A 93 -2.72 8.32 -2.33
C ASP A 93 -3.56 7.47 -3.28
N GLU A 94 -2.94 6.62 -4.11
CA GLU A 94 -3.65 5.64 -4.93
C GLU A 94 -4.31 4.54 -4.09
N VAL A 95 -3.66 4.11 -3.00
CA VAL A 95 -4.25 3.17 -2.03
C VAL A 95 -5.47 3.79 -1.37
N HIS A 96 -5.34 5.01 -0.81
CA HIS A 96 -6.45 5.71 -0.20
C HIS A 96 -7.59 5.95 -1.20
N GLN A 97 -7.26 6.37 -2.43
CA GLN A 97 -8.28 6.57 -3.45
C GLN A 97 -8.97 5.26 -3.84
N SER A 98 -8.28 4.13 -3.82
CA SER A 98 -8.88 2.81 -4.07
C SER A 98 -9.89 2.45 -2.97
N VAL A 99 -9.56 2.72 -1.71
CA VAL A 99 -10.51 2.55 -0.58
C VAL A 99 -11.71 3.47 -0.75
N TYR A 100 -11.49 4.74 -1.09
CA TYR A 100 -12.57 5.70 -1.34
C TYR A 100 -13.45 5.29 -2.53
N HIS A 101 -12.85 4.75 -3.59
CA HIS A 101 -13.57 4.20 -4.73
C HIS A 101 -14.50 3.06 -4.31
N ALA A 102 -14.02 2.12 -3.49
CA ALA A 102 -14.84 1.03 -2.96
C ALA A 102 -16.02 1.53 -2.11
N LEU A 103 -15.86 2.68 -1.45
CA LEU A 103 -16.91 3.36 -0.67
C LEU A 103 -17.82 4.27 -1.52
N GLY A 104 -17.55 4.43 -2.82
CA GLY A 104 -18.30 5.34 -3.70
C GLY A 104 -17.97 6.83 -3.52
N ILE A 105 -16.81 7.16 -2.95
CA ILE A 105 -16.35 8.53 -2.72
C ILE A 105 -15.49 8.98 -3.91
N HIS A 106 -15.85 10.12 -4.50
CA HIS A 106 -15.16 10.67 -5.68
C HIS A 106 -13.83 11.36 -5.28
N PRO A 107 -12.77 11.35 -6.13
CA PRO A 107 -11.50 12.03 -5.82
C PRO A 107 -11.66 13.53 -5.45
N GLU A 108 -12.62 14.21 -6.08
CA GLU A 108 -12.88 15.64 -5.82
C GLU A 108 -13.68 15.89 -4.52
N THR A 109 -14.11 14.84 -3.81
CA THR A 109 -14.78 15.01 -2.52
C THR A 109 -13.87 15.76 -1.55
N ASN A 110 -14.38 16.89 -1.05
CA ASN A 110 -13.67 17.79 -0.17
C ASN A 110 -14.59 18.42 0.87
N TYR A 111 -13.99 18.96 1.92
CA TYR A 111 -14.65 19.72 2.96
C TYR A 111 -14.01 21.09 3.09
N THR A 112 -14.81 22.15 3.22
CA THR A 112 -14.27 23.49 3.44
C THR A 112 -13.83 23.65 4.89
N ILE A 113 -12.52 23.77 5.10
CA ILE A 113 -11.90 24.03 6.40
C ILE A 113 -11.20 25.39 6.32
N GLU A 114 -11.54 26.31 7.24
CA GLU A 114 -10.95 27.66 7.29
C GLU A 114 -11.00 28.41 5.95
N GLY A 115 -12.08 28.21 5.18
CA GLY A 115 -12.29 28.87 3.88
C GLY A 115 -11.52 28.26 2.70
N ARG A 116 -10.88 27.10 2.88
CA ARG A 116 -10.18 26.37 1.80
C ARG A 116 -10.71 24.92 1.68
N PRO A 117 -10.80 24.38 0.46
CA PRO A 117 -11.18 22.98 0.28
C PRO A 117 -10.07 22.05 0.77
N PHE A 118 -10.42 21.11 1.63
CA PHE A 118 -9.56 20.02 2.09
C PHE A 118 -10.04 18.72 1.44
N TYR A 119 -9.26 18.22 0.48
CA TYR A 119 -9.60 17.03 -0.31
C TYR A 119 -9.26 15.74 0.43
N THR A 120 -9.94 14.66 0.07
CA THR A 120 -9.69 13.31 0.62
C THR A 120 -8.35 12.72 0.18
N THR A 121 -7.84 13.13 -0.99
CA THR A 121 -6.49 12.83 -1.49
C THR A 121 -5.82 14.11 -1.99
N PRO A 122 -4.48 14.14 -2.17
CA PRO A 122 -3.78 15.35 -2.60
C PRO A 122 -4.43 16.01 -3.83
N ASP A 123 -4.80 17.29 -3.66
CA ASP A 123 -5.45 18.14 -4.67
C ASP A 123 -6.75 17.57 -5.30
N GLY A 124 -7.35 16.54 -4.72
CA GLY A 124 -8.54 15.86 -5.26
C GLY A 124 -8.29 15.12 -6.57
N LYS A 125 -7.03 14.75 -6.85
CA LYS A 125 -6.60 14.10 -8.10
C LYS A 125 -6.21 12.64 -7.92
N GLY A 126 -6.48 12.06 -6.74
CA GLY A 126 -6.21 10.66 -6.47
C GLY A 126 -6.77 9.75 -7.56
N LYS A 127 -6.03 8.72 -7.92
CA LYS A 127 -6.45 7.72 -8.90
C LYS A 127 -6.58 6.36 -8.21
N PRO A 128 -7.75 5.71 -8.29
CA PRO A 128 -7.87 4.37 -7.76
C PRO A 128 -7.14 3.37 -8.67
N ILE A 129 -6.61 2.32 -8.07
CA ILE A 129 -6.02 1.18 -8.78
C ILE A 129 -7.18 0.27 -9.17
N LEU A 130 -7.76 0.52 -10.35
CA LEU A 130 -8.96 -0.18 -10.81
C LEU A 130 -8.74 -1.69 -11.00
N ASP A 131 -7.50 -2.11 -11.26
CA ASP A 131 -7.13 -3.51 -11.42
C ASP A 131 -7.40 -4.34 -10.16
N LEU A 132 -7.41 -3.72 -8.98
CA LEU A 132 -7.73 -4.36 -7.71
C LEU A 132 -9.17 -4.88 -7.64
N PHE A 133 -10.10 -4.30 -8.40
CA PHE A 133 -11.52 -4.62 -8.31
C PHE A 133 -11.96 -5.59 -9.41
N GLY A 134 -12.87 -6.50 -9.07
CA GLY A 134 -13.51 -7.40 -10.03
C GLY A 134 -14.48 -6.67 -10.96
N GLU A 135 -14.93 -7.34 -12.02
CA GLU A 135 -16.08 -6.83 -12.78
C GLU A 135 -17.29 -6.74 -11.84
N LYS A 136 -18.08 -5.66 -11.95
CA LYS A 136 -19.32 -5.53 -11.20
C LYS A 136 -20.20 -6.73 -11.53
N ILE A 137 -20.44 -7.59 -10.55
CA ILE A 137 -21.48 -8.61 -10.65
C ILE A 137 -22.80 -7.84 -10.68
N ASN A 138 -23.37 -7.69 -11.88
CA ASN A 138 -24.72 -7.16 -12.04
C ASN A 138 -25.66 -8.10 -11.28
N THR A 139 -26.12 -7.66 -10.11
CA THR A 139 -27.30 -8.22 -9.43
C THR A 139 -28.55 -7.54 -9.92
#